data_AF-G5LX67-F1
#
_entry.id   AF-G5LX67-F1
#
_cell.length_a   1.000
_cell.length_b   1.000
_cell.length_c   1.000
_cell.angle_alpha   90.00
_cell.angle_beta   90.00
_cell.angle_gamma   90.00
#
_symmetry.space_group_name_H-M   'P 1'
#
loop_
_entity.id
_entity.type
_entity.pdbx_description
1 polymer ?
#
loop_
_entity_poly.entity_id
_entity_poly.type
_entity_poly.pdbx_seq_one_letter_code
_entity_poly.pdbx_strand_id
1 'polypeptide(L)'
;MTSDVQENTTIVEFFSFYCPPCYFFSQKLGIDKAIRDSLPAGQKMVKYHTGFLGELGDELTRAWSVAMVADLEERVEPLLFDAVMVSRTLKTPEDIRAVFVKAGLSAEEYDRMLTSQEVASMTEKQKRLFKEYGVTGTPTVFVKGRYRVENGAFQANSLEGFRDAYVAAVKGLLNDPVTVCTPEKK
;
A
#
# COMPACT_ATOMS: atom_id res chain seq x y z
N MET A 1 -7.32 18.01 -7.02
CA MET A 1 -7.51 17.17 -8.21
C MET A 1 -7.00 15.79 -7.84
N THR A 2 -7.90 14.83 -7.59
CA THR A 2 -7.57 13.45 -7.15
C THR A 2 -8.54 12.45 -7.81
N SER A 3 -8.78 12.57 -9.12
CA SER A 3 -9.79 11.77 -9.83
C SER A 3 -9.32 10.38 -10.30
N ASP A 4 -8.08 9.99 -10.02
CA ASP A 4 -7.50 8.70 -10.48
C ASP A 4 -7.62 7.56 -9.45
N VAL A 5 -8.21 7.86 -8.30
CA VAL A 5 -8.66 6.85 -7.34
C VAL A 5 -9.93 6.26 -7.91
N GLN A 6 -9.97 4.93 -8.14
CA GLN A 6 -11.21 4.26 -8.56
C GLN A 6 -12.36 4.74 -7.66
N GLU A 7 -13.56 4.96 -8.21
CA GLU A 7 -14.69 5.54 -7.46
C GLU A 7 -14.99 4.80 -6.13
N ASN A 8 -14.54 3.55 -6.00
CA ASN A 8 -14.72 2.71 -4.81
C ASN A 8 -13.50 2.60 -3.88
N THR A 9 -12.34 3.15 -4.26
CA THR A 9 -11.12 3.12 -3.44
C THR A 9 -11.22 4.23 -2.41
N THR A 10 -11.48 3.85 -1.16
CA THR A 10 -11.69 4.80 -0.07
C THR A 10 -10.47 4.91 0.83
N ILE A 11 -9.52 3.98 0.74
CA ILE A 11 -8.29 3.99 1.52
C ILE A 11 -7.09 3.74 0.61
N VAL A 12 -6.05 4.55 0.77
CA VAL A 12 -4.76 4.39 0.09
C VAL A 12 -3.66 4.34 1.14
N GLU A 13 -2.87 3.28 1.15
CA GLU A 13 -1.64 3.18 1.92
C GLU A 13 -0.42 3.34 0.99
N PHE A 14 0.55 4.14 1.42
CA PHE A 14 1.89 4.18 0.83
C PHE A 14 2.88 3.49 1.75
N PHE A 15 3.64 2.54 1.20
CA PHE A 15 4.57 1.72 1.97
C PHE A 15 5.86 1.41 1.18
N SER A 16 6.85 0.83 1.86
CA SER A 16 8.04 0.28 1.23
C SER A 16 8.44 -1.03 1.90
N PHE A 17 8.95 -1.99 1.12
CA PHE A 17 9.52 -3.22 1.69
C PHE A 17 10.81 -2.96 2.48
N TYR A 18 11.51 -1.85 2.21
CA TYR A 18 12.69 -1.42 2.96
C TYR A 18 12.37 -0.60 4.22
N CYS A 19 11.08 -0.41 4.55
CA CYS A 19 10.65 0.42 5.66
C CYS A 19 10.34 -0.44 6.91
N PRO A 20 11.16 -0.39 7.98
CA PRO A 20 10.89 -1.16 9.20
C PRO A 20 9.53 -0.88 9.86
N PRO A 21 9.07 0.39 9.95
CA PRO A 21 7.71 0.66 10.44
C PRO A 21 6.61 0.04 9.57
N CYS A 22 6.81 -0.07 8.25
CA CYS A 22 5.86 -0.66 7.32
C CYS A 22 5.75 -2.18 7.53
N TYR A 23 6.90 -2.84 7.69
CA TYR A 23 6.94 -4.25 8.08
C TYR A 23 6.19 -4.49 9.39
N PHE A 24 6.42 -3.65 10.40
CA PHE A 24 5.73 -3.79 11.69
C PHE A 24 4.22 -3.54 11.55
N PHE A 25 3.82 -2.49 10.82
CA PHE A 25 2.43 -2.10 10.56
C PHE A 25 1.62 -3.23 9.91
N SER A 26 2.16 -3.82 8.84
CA SER A 26 1.51 -4.89 8.08
C SER A 26 1.70 -6.27 8.73
N GLN A 27 2.95 -6.67 9.00
CA GLN A 27 3.27 -8.06 9.34
C GLN A 27 3.20 -8.38 10.84
N LYS A 28 3.28 -7.38 11.73
CA LYS A 28 3.23 -7.59 13.20
C LYS A 28 1.93 -7.10 13.80
N LEU A 29 1.48 -5.91 13.43
CA LEU A 29 0.22 -5.35 13.91
C LEU A 29 -0.97 -5.80 13.07
N GLY A 30 -0.79 -6.12 11.79
CA GLY A 30 -1.89 -6.49 10.89
C GLY A 30 -2.91 -5.36 10.70
N ILE A 31 -2.47 -4.10 10.73
CA ILE A 31 -3.37 -2.94 10.65
C ILE A 31 -4.04 -2.87 9.29
N ASP A 32 -3.29 -3.05 8.21
CA ASP A 32 -3.81 -3.06 6.85
C ASP A 32 -4.87 -4.16 6.65
N LYS A 33 -4.64 -5.35 7.17
CA LYS A 33 -5.63 -6.43 7.19
C LYS A 33 -6.86 -6.05 8.01
N ALA A 34 -6.66 -5.54 9.23
CA ALA A 34 -7.76 -5.14 10.11
C ALA A 34 -8.60 -4.00 9.52
N ILE A 35 -7.98 -3.06 8.80
CA ILE A 35 -8.68 -2.03 8.03
C ILE A 35 -9.54 -2.68 6.95
N ARG A 36 -8.94 -3.54 6.10
CA ARG A 36 -9.65 -4.24 5.01
C ARG A 36 -10.85 -5.04 5.49
N ASP A 37 -10.67 -5.82 6.54
CA ASP A 37 -11.74 -6.63 7.16
C ASP A 37 -12.89 -5.76 7.71
N SER A 38 -12.61 -4.49 7.95
CA SER A 38 -13.55 -3.56 8.57
C SER A 38 -14.26 -2.62 7.60
N LEU A 39 -13.90 -2.68 6.31
CA LEU A 39 -14.47 -1.84 5.28
C LEU A 39 -15.92 -2.24 4.98
N PRO A 40 -16.84 -1.26 4.81
CA PRO A 40 -18.17 -1.53 4.29
C PRO A 40 -18.13 -2.16 2.89
N ALA A 41 -19.19 -2.89 2.55
CA ALA A 41 -19.32 -3.50 1.23
C ALA A 41 -19.13 -2.46 0.11
N GLY A 42 -18.37 -2.84 -0.91
CA GLY A 42 -18.06 -1.97 -2.05
C GLY A 42 -16.91 -0.99 -1.82
N GLN A 43 -16.38 -0.83 -0.61
CA GLN A 43 -15.20 0.00 -0.37
C GLN A 43 -13.92 -0.83 -0.46
N LYS A 44 -12.85 -0.23 -1.00
CA LYS A 44 -11.55 -0.89 -1.16
C LYS A 44 -10.42 -0.08 -0.54
N MET A 45 -9.47 -0.81 0.04
CA MET A 45 -8.15 -0.32 0.38
C MET A 45 -7.17 -0.74 -0.71
N VAL A 46 -6.33 0.19 -1.15
CA VAL A 46 -5.24 -0.05 -2.09
C VAL A 46 -3.91 0.31 -1.43
N LYS A 47 -2.86 -0.41 -1.79
CA LYS A 47 -1.51 -0.16 -1.30
C LYS A 47 -0.60 0.17 -2.48
N TYR A 48 0.17 1.25 -2.37
CA TYR A 48 1.15 1.66 -3.35
C TYR A 48 2.54 1.65 -2.73
N HIS A 49 3.47 1.02 -3.44
CA HIS A 49 4.87 0.97 -3.07
C HIS A 49 5.59 2.25 -3.48
N THR A 50 6.57 2.65 -2.67
CA THR A 50 7.39 3.82 -2.92
C THR A 50 8.84 3.42 -3.19
N GLY A 51 9.43 3.90 -4.28
CA GLY A 51 10.78 3.51 -4.71
C GLY A 51 11.94 4.25 -4.04
N PHE A 52 11.68 5.23 -3.15
CA PHE A 52 12.73 6.11 -2.61
C PHE A 52 13.61 5.48 -1.52
N LEU A 53 13.27 4.26 -1.04
CA LEU A 53 14.02 3.55 0.00
C LEU A 53 14.69 2.30 -0.56
N GLY A 54 15.95 2.11 -0.18
CA GLY A 54 16.75 0.93 -0.46
C GLY A 54 17.24 0.82 -1.91
N GLU A 55 18.21 -0.05 -2.12
CA GLU A 55 18.92 -0.17 -3.40
C GLU A 55 18.05 -0.70 -4.54
N LEU A 56 17.06 -1.53 -4.22
CA LEU A 56 16.10 -2.10 -5.17
C LEU A 56 14.72 -1.46 -5.07
N GLY A 57 14.62 -0.23 -4.57
CA GLY A 57 13.34 0.44 -4.32
C GLY A 57 12.48 0.57 -5.59
N ASP A 58 13.08 0.96 -6.71
CA ASP A 58 12.38 1.10 -8.00
C ASP A 58 12.02 -0.26 -8.61
N GLU A 59 12.87 -1.26 -8.49
CA GLU A 59 12.61 -2.66 -8.89
C GLU A 59 11.43 -3.22 -8.09
N LEU A 60 11.41 -3.02 -6.78
CA LEU A 60 10.32 -3.46 -5.91
C LEU A 60 9.03 -2.70 -6.18
N THR A 61 9.09 -1.44 -6.61
CA THR A 61 7.90 -0.69 -7.06
C THR A 61 7.32 -1.30 -8.33
N ARG A 62 8.18 -1.67 -9.30
CA ARG A 62 7.76 -2.37 -10.52
C ARG A 62 7.20 -3.76 -10.21
N ALA A 63 7.84 -4.50 -9.32
CA ALA A 63 7.38 -5.82 -8.90
C ALA A 63 6.04 -5.73 -8.16
N TRP A 64 5.83 -4.72 -7.32
CA TRP A 64 4.52 -4.48 -6.69
C TRP A 64 3.44 -4.21 -7.73
N SER A 65 3.74 -3.49 -8.83
CA SER A 65 2.80 -3.37 -9.95
C SER A 65 2.44 -4.73 -10.56
N VAL A 66 3.39 -5.66 -10.69
CA VAL A 66 3.10 -7.04 -11.15
C VAL A 66 2.14 -7.72 -10.17
N ALA A 67 2.37 -7.59 -8.86
CA ALA A 67 1.49 -8.14 -7.84
C ALA A 67 0.05 -7.61 -7.97
N MET A 68 -0.10 -6.30 -8.14
CA MET A 68 -1.39 -5.63 -8.27
C MET A 68 -2.15 -6.01 -9.55
N VAL A 69 -1.44 -6.18 -10.67
CA VAL A 69 -2.06 -6.61 -11.93
C VAL A 69 -2.42 -8.09 -11.90
N ALA A 70 -1.62 -8.91 -11.21
CA ALA A 70 -1.84 -10.35 -11.08
C ALA A 70 -2.80 -10.74 -9.94
N ASP A 71 -3.27 -9.80 -9.11
CA ASP A 71 -4.05 -10.06 -7.90
C ASP A 71 -3.33 -11.02 -6.92
N LEU A 72 -2.01 -10.80 -6.74
CA LEU A 72 -1.12 -11.63 -5.93
C LEU A 72 -0.59 -10.93 -4.67
N GLU A 73 -1.05 -9.71 -4.37
CA GLU A 73 -0.55 -8.88 -3.27
C GLU A 73 -0.48 -9.64 -1.95
N GLU A 74 -1.56 -10.32 -1.53
CA GLU A 74 -1.63 -11.04 -0.26
C GLU A 74 -0.61 -12.18 -0.15
N ARG A 75 -0.23 -12.76 -1.29
CA ARG A 75 0.71 -13.89 -1.35
C ARG A 75 2.16 -13.42 -1.38
N VAL A 76 2.45 -12.34 -2.09
CA VAL A 76 3.83 -11.86 -2.30
C VAL A 76 4.29 -10.91 -1.21
N GLU A 77 3.40 -10.10 -0.64
CA GLU A 77 3.76 -9.10 0.37
C GLU A 77 4.52 -9.69 1.56
N PRO A 78 4.03 -10.74 2.26
CA PRO A 78 4.76 -11.32 3.39
C PRO A 78 6.12 -11.90 2.98
N LEU A 79 6.21 -12.47 1.76
CA LEU A 79 7.44 -13.07 1.26
C LEU A 79 8.49 -12.01 0.91
N LEU A 80 8.09 -10.90 0.29
CA LEU A 80 8.98 -9.78 -0.03
C LEU A 80 9.46 -9.09 1.25
N PHE A 81 8.57 -8.87 2.22
CA PHE A 81 8.97 -8.33 3.52
C PHE A 81 9.99 -9.22 4.24
N ASP A 82 9.75 -10.53 4.29
CA ASP A 82 10.72 -11.47 4.88
C ASP A 82 12.07 -11.41 4.16
N ALA A 83 12.06 -11.50 2.83
CA ALA A 83 13.26 -11.52 2.00
C ALA A 83 14.10 -10.24 2.12
N VAL A 84 13.46 -9.07 2.31
CA VAL A 84 14.15 -7.79 2.51
C VAL A 84 14.59 -7.60 3.96
N MET A 85 13.69 -7.79 4.92
CA MET A 85 13.86 -7.31 6.30
C MET A 85 14.38 -8.38 7.28
N VAL A 86 14.00 -9.64 7.06
CA VAL A 86 14.24 -10.74 8.02
C VAL A 86 15.38 -11.62 7.55
N SER A 87 15.18 -12.36 6.46
CA SER A 87 16.18 -13.28 5.92
C SER A 87 17.26 -12.56 5.12
N ARG A 88 16.98 -11.33 4.65
CA ARG A 88 17.90 -10.46 3.90
C ARG A 88 18.46 -11.12 2.64
N THR A 89 17.74 -12.08 2.07
CA THR A 89 18.14 -12.81 0.86
C THR A 89 17.93 -12.02 -0.42
N LEU A 90 17.04 -11.01 -0.42
CA LEU A 90 16.76 -10.19 -1.59
C LEU A 90 17.90 -9.18 -1.80
N LYS A 91 18.67 -9.36 -2.88
CA LYS A 91 19.85 -8.54 -3.25
C LYS A 91 19.88 -8.16 -4.72
N THR A 92 19.11 -8.85 -5.55
CA THR A 92 19.07 -8.66 -7.01
C THR A 92 17.62 -8.69 -7.52
N PRO A 93 17.35 -8.18 -8.74
CA PRO A 93 16.06 -8.35 -9.41
C PRO A 93 15.63 -9.81 -9.55
N GLU A 94 16.59 -10.72 -9.75
CA GLU A 94 16.35 -12.16 -9.86
C GLU A 94 15.79 -12.74 -8.54
N ASP A 95 16.22 -12.23 -7.39
CA ASP A 95 15.67 -12.62 -6.09
C ASP A 95 14.21 -12.17 -5.93
N ILE A 96 13.86 -10.99 -6.44
CA ILE A 96 12.46 -10.52 -6.47
C ILE A 96 11.62 -11.50 -7.30
N ARG A 97 12.08 -11.84 -8.50
CA ARG A 97 11.41 -12.81 -9.37
C ARG A 97 11.22 -14.16 -8.70
N ALA A 98 12.22 -14.65 -7.96
CA ALA A 98 12.11 -15.91 -7.23
C ALA A 98 10.99 -15.89 -6.17
N VAL A 99 10.71 -14.75 -5.55
CA VAL A 99 9.57 -14.60 -4.62
C VAL A 99 8.24 -14.76 -5.36
N PHE A 100 8.08 -14.20 -6.55
CA PHE A 100 6.86 -14.37 -7.36
C PHE A 100 6.67 -15.82 -7.81
N VAL A 101 7.77 -16.52 -8.15
CA VAL A 101 7.75 -17.96 -8.45
C VAL A 101 7.29 -18.77 -7.25
N LYS A 102 7.81 -18.46 -6.05
CA LYS A 102 7.36 -19.08 -4.81
C LYS A 102 5.89 -18.77 -4.51
N ALA A 103 5.40 -17.61 -4.93
CA ALA A 103 4.00 -17.21 -4.87
C ALA A 103 3.15 -17.74 -6.03
N GLY A 104 3.66 -18.68 -6.84
CA GLY A 104 2.90 -19.42 -7.84
C GLY A 104 2.77 -18.77 -9.22
N LEU A 105 3.44 -17.65 -9.48
CA LEU A 105 3.52 -17.07 -10.82
C LEU A 105 4.68 -17.72 -11.58
N SER A 106 4.50 -18.14 -12.84
CA SER A 106 5.62 -18.73 -13.58
C SER A 106 6.72 -17.68 -13.79
N ALA A 107 7.96 -18.18 -13.83
CA ALA A 107 9.15 -17.44 -14.19
C ALA A 107 8.95 -16.60 -15.48
N GLU A 108 8.45 -17.24 -16.52
CA GLU A 108 8.15 -16.64 -17.82
C GLU A 108 6.97 -15.67 -17.76
N GLU A 109 5.95 -15.97 -16.96
CA GLU A 109 4.80 -15.09 -16.79
C GLU A 109 5.15 -13.80 -16.07
N TYR A 110 5.95 -13.88 -15.00
CA TYR A 110 6.51 -12.71 -14.34
C TYR A 110 7.27 -11.80 -15.32
N ASP A 111 8.16 -12.38 -16.13
CA ASP A 111 8.96 -11.61 -17.10
C ASP A 111 8.08 -10.95 -18.18
N ARG A 112 7.04 -11.64 -18.66
CA ARG A 112 6.05 -11.07 -19.59
C ARG A 112 5.28 -9.92 -18.95
N MET A 113 4.79 -10.09 -17.71
CA MET A 113 4.02 -9.05 -17.03
C MET A 113 4.91 -7.83 -16.73
N LEU A 114 6.14 -8.05 -16.28
CA LEU A 114 7.08 -6.98 -15.93
C LEU A 114 7.38 -6.04 -17.11
N THR A 115 7.32 -6.54 -18.34
CA THR A 115 7.52 -5.77 -19.58
C THR A 115 6.23 -5.22 -20.19
N SER A 116 5.07 -5.51 -19.58
CA SER A 116 3.77 -5.09 -20.10
C SER A 116 3.50 -3.60 -19.89
N GLN A 117 2.72 -3.01 -20.81
CA GLN A 117 2.26 -1.63 -20.69
C GLN A 117 1.41 -1.41 -19.44
N GLU A 118 0.64 -2.41 -19.02
CA GLU A 118 -0.22 -2.32 -17.83
C GLU A 118 0.60 -2.16 -16.55
N VAL A 119 1.64 -2.99 -16.38
CA VAL A 119 2.58 -2.87 -15.25
C VAL A 119 3.37 -1.57 -15.30
N ALA A 120 3.78 -1.11 -16.49
CA ALA A 120 4.43 0.19 -16.65
C ALA A 120 3.51 1.34 -16.22
N SER A 121 2.25 1.34 -16.68
CA SER A 121 1.23 2.33 -16.32
C SER A 121 0.90 2.30 -14.83
N MET A 122 0.80 1.12 -14.21
CA MET A 122 0.62 1.00 -12.77
C MET A 122 1.82 1.55 -11.99
N THR A 123 3.04 1.28 -12.45
CA THR A 123 4.28 1.80 -11.81
C THR A 123 4.30 3.32 -11.85
N GLU A 124 4.00 3.94 -12.98
CA GLU A 124 3.93 5.39 -13.09
C GLU A 124 2.77 5.99 -12.30
N LYS A 125 1.64 5.28 -12.18
CA LYS A 125 0.54 5.66 -11.28
C LYS A 125 1.02 5.72 -9.83
N GLN A 126 1.73 4.71 -9.34
CA GLN A 126 2.28 4.69 -7.98
C GLN A 126 3.18 5.90 -7.71
N LYS A 127 4.14 6.16 -8.59
CA LYS A 127 5.08 7.30 -8.47
C LYS A 127 4.38 8.65 -8.54
N ARG A 128 3.39 8.79 -9.43
CA ARG A 128 2.59 10.01 -9.57
C ARG A 128 1.78 10.26 -8.30
N LEU A 129 1.03 9.27 -7.83
CA LEU A 129 0.18 9.41 -6.66
C LEU A 129 1.00 9.66 -5.39
N PHE A 130 2.19 9.06 -5.24
CA PHE A 130 3.10 9.38 -4.13
C PHE A 130 3.41 10.89 -4.06
N LYS A 131 3.65 11.54 -5.21
CA LYS A 131 3.91 12.98 -5.30
C LYS A 131 2.64 13.80 -5.09
N GLU A 132 1.54 13.43 -5.74
CA GLU A 132 0.26 14.16 -5.66
C GLU A 132 -0.34 14.17 -4.25
N TYR A 133 -0.18 13.07 -3.51
CA TYR A 133 -0.60 12.96 -2.12
C TYR A 133 0.36 13.68 -1.14
N GLY A 134 1.49 14.22 -1.63
CA GLY A 134 2.49 14.89 -0.79
C GLY A 134 3.12 13.97 0.26
N VAL A 135 3.32 12.70 -0.08
CA VAL A 135 3.85 11.71 0.87
C VAL A 135 5.33 11.99 1.14
N THR A 136 5.66 12.17 2.43
CA THR A 136 7.04 12.44 2.88
C THR A 136 7.66 11.29 3.67
N GLY A 137 6.90 10.23 3.92
CA GLY A 137 7.38 9.06 4.67
C GLY A 137 6.38 7.91 4.64
N THR A 138 6.82 6.75 5.11
CA THR A 138 6.04 5.51 5.10
C THR A 138 6.11 4.80 6.47
N PRO A 139 5.06 4.06 6.88
CA PRO A 139 3.77 3.92 6.19
C PRO A 139 2.95 5.22 6.32
N THR A 140 2.21 5.57 5.28
CA THR A 140 1.22 6.67 5.36
C THR A 140 -0.10 6.18 4.80
N VAL A 141 -1.19 6.36 5.56
CA VAL A 141 -2.55 6.00 5.15
C VAL A 141 -3.36 7.26 4.88
N PHE A 142 -4.09 7.25 3.78
CA PHE A 142 -5.07 8.27 3.41
C PHE A 142 -6.47 7.68 3.33
N VAL A 143 -7.45 8.42 3.85
CA VAL A 143 -8.87 8.08 3.80
C VAL A 143 -9.60 9.11 2.92
N LYS A 144 -10.41 8.62 1.98
CA LYS A 144 -11.15 9.39 0.97
C LYS A 144 -10.27 10.37 0.16
N GLY A 145 -8.98 10.06 -0.01
CA GLY A 145 -8.00 10.92 -0.69
C GLY A 145 -7.82 12.31 -0.05
N ARG A 146 -8.30 12.51 1.19
CA ARG A 146 -8.36 13.81 1.86
C ARG A 146 -7.69 13.80 3.23
N TYR A 147 -8.00 12.78 4.03
CA TYR A 147 -7.52 12.70 5.40
C TYR A 147 -6.24 11.87 5.42
N ARG A 148 -5.14 12.47 5.85
CA ARG A 148 -3.92 11.73 6.19
C ARG A 148 -4.00 11.28 7.64
N VAL A 149 -3.77 10.00 7.89
CA VAL A 149 -3.71 9.47 9.25
C VAL A 149 -2.35 9.79 9.87
N GLU A 150 -2.35 10.51 10.99
CA GLU A 150 -1.13 10.87 11.71
C GLU A 150 -0.73 9.75 12.69
N ASN A 151 0.17 8.86 12.25
CA ASN A 151 0.57 7.67 13.02
C ASN A 151 1.09 7.97 14.44
N GLY A 152 1.68 9.15 14.66
CA GLY A 152 2.18 9.58 15.97
C GLY A 152 1.09 10.02 16.96
N ALA A 153 -0.16 10.17 16.50
CA ALA A 153 -1.27 10.58 17.34
C ALA A 153 -1.82 9.45 18.23
N PHE A 154 -1.46 8.19 17.94
CA PHE A 154 -1.93 7.03 18.68
C PHE A 154 -1.04 6.75 19.89
N GLN A 155 -1.62 6.79 21.08
CA GLN A 155 -1.03 6.31 22.32
C GLN A 155 -1.71 5.01 22.71
N ALA A 156 -0.94 3.94 22.93
CA ALA A 156 -1.49 2.66 23.33
C ALA A 156 -0.53 1.91 24.26
N ASN A 157 -1.10 1.26 25.28
CA ASN A 157 -0.36 0.46 26.24
C ASN A 157 -0.16 -1.00 25.78
N SER A 158 -0.65 -1.35 24.58
CA SER A 158 -0.53 -2.67 23.97
C SER A 158 -0.58 -2.59 22.44
N LEU A 159 -0.07 -3.63 21.77
CA LEU A 159 -0.10 -3.74 20.31
C LEU A 159 -1.53 -3.81 19.77
N GLU A 160 -2.40 -4.59 20.43
CA GLU A 160 -3.81 -4.69 20.09
C GLU A 160 -4.54 -3.36 20.27
N GLY A 161 -4.29 -2.66 21.39
CA GLY A 161 -4.87 -1.34 21.63
C GLY A 161 -4.45 -0.32 20.57
N PHE A 162 -3.20 -0.38 20.11
CA PHE A 162 -2.73 0.47 19.00
C PHE A 162 -3.49 0.17 17.71
N ARG A 163 -3.57 -1.11 17.34
CA ARG A 163 -4.27 -1.56 16.12
C ARG A 163 -5.73 -1.12 16.14
N ASP A 164 -6.42 -1.36 17.24
CA ASP A 164 -7.86 -1.10 17.36
C ASP A 164 -8.14 0.41 17.33
N ALA A 165 -7.30 1.22 18.01
CA ALA A 165 -7.39 2.68 17.94
C ALA A 165 -7.17 3.20 16.51
N TYR A 166 -6.21 2.63 15.79
CA TYR A 166 -5.94 2.99 14.40
C TYR A 166 -7.14 2.68 13.49
N VAL A 167 -7.68 1.47 13.59
CA VAL A 167 -8.85 1.04 12.81
C VAL A 167 -10.07 1.88 13.16
N ALA A 168 -10.28 2.23 14.43
CA ALA A 168 -11.36 3.10 14.87
C ALA A 168 -11.25 4.51 14.27
N ALA A 169 -10.04 5.09 14.22
CA ALA A 169 -9.81 6.37 13.58
C ALA A 169 -10.12 6.33 12.08
N VAL A 170 -9.65 5.30 11.37
CA VAL A 170 -9.95 5.09 9.94
C VAL A 170 -11.46 4.99 9.70
N LYS A 171 -12.19 4.21 10.52
CA LYS A 171 -13.66 4.13 10.44
C LYS A 171 -14.35 5.46 10.69
N GLY A 172 -13.88 6.23 11.66
CA GLY A 172 -14.40 7.58 11.94
C GLY A 172 -14.30 8.48 10.70
N LEU A 173 -13.14 8.49 10.04
CA LEU A 173 -12.90 9.28 8.82
C LEU A 173 -13.73 8.79 7.62
N LEU A 174 -13.98 7.48 7.53
CA LEU A 174 -14.89 6.91 6.52
C LEU A 174 -16.34 7.34 6.73
N ASN A 175 -16.78 7.52 7.97
CA ASN A 175 -18.14 7.91 8.30
C ASN A 175 -18.36 9.42 8.36
N ASP A 176 -17.30 10.22 8.26
CA ASP A 176 -17.39 11.69 8.23
C ASP A 176 -18.31 12.14 7.07
N PRO A 177 -19.51 12.70 7.36
CA PRO A 177 -20.44 13.18 6.36
C PRO A 177 -19.88 14.49 5.82
N VAL A 178 -19.14 14.42 4.72
CA VAL A 178 -18.65 15.62 4.05
C VAL A 178 -19.85 16.44 3.58
N THR A 179 -20.14 17.54 4.28
CA THR A 179 -20.99 18.61 3.75
C THR A 179 -20.23 19.21 2.57
N VAL A 180 -20.63 18.85 1.35
CA VAL A 180 -20.19 19.58 0.16
C VAL A 180 -20.87 20.94 0.25
N CYS A 181 -20.16 21.94 0.76
CA CYS A 181 -20.55 23.34 0.56
C CYS A 181 -20.52 23.59 -0.94
N THR A 182 -21.69 23.48 -1.57
CA THR A 182 -21.91 23.95 -2.92
C THR A 182 -21.84 25.48 -2.87
N PRO A 183 -21.01 26.13 -3.70
CA PRO A 183 -21.03 27.59 -3.76
C PRO A 183 -22.40 28.00 -4.30
N GLU A 184 -23.14 28.81 -3.53
CA GLU A 184 -24.36 29.47 -3.99
C GLU A 184 -24.03 30.23 -5.28
N LYS A 185 -24.76 29.90 -6.35
CA LYS A 185 -24.80 30.73 -7.55
C LYS A 185 -25.40 32.07 -7.14
N LYS A 186 -24.58 33.13 -7.20
CA LYS A 186 -25.04 34.51 -7.17
C LYS A 186 -25.08 35.06 -8.59
#